data_AF-A5FGM4-F1
#
_entry.id   AF-A5FGM4-F1
#
_cell.length_a   1.000
_cell.length_b   1.000
_cell.length_c   1.000
_cell.angle_alpha   90.00
_cell.angle_beta   90.00
_cell.angle_gamma   90.00
#
_symmetry.space_group_name_H-M   'P 1'
#
loop_
_entity.id
_entity.type
_entity.pdbx_description
1 polymer ?
#
loop_
_entity_poly.entity_id
_entity_poly.type
_entity_poly.pdbx_seq_one_letter_code
_entity_poly.pdbx_strand_id
1 'polypeptide(L)'
;MRFFKIITICFLGYLIISCKRDNSKKNEITKEIKSKSVTDTLITDIDLKKIGKEIAGREKKDMIDKYYYAINREVERPEMADSFMSNIDSLFKIYHYKVFVINSIKINSYVVKILFEDAQYISILLILNKENYPNNCLVVYENLKSEVNYNCYSKITNNIITINKVGNSKKTIEKYIIEQNNFLEYFENSQIDIPKWGQEEIIYTKDGQDSTYEYQYILEGKIKNHLKHGVWDEKKYILQYNKSVWLHGEYINGLRNGEWIYDEGDPFSKTEVYDMGKLIKIY
;
A
#
# COMPACT_ATOMS: atom_id res chain seq x y z
N MET A 1 33.27 52.49 -47.72
CA MET A 1 33.35 51.17 -48.38
C MET A 1 31.97 50.55 -48.30
N ARG A 2 31.24 50.50 -49.43
CA ARG A 2 31.12 49.32 -50.33
C ARG A 2 30.25 48.25 -49.65
N PHE A 3 29.12 47.76 -50.17
CA PHE A 3 28.41 47.79 -51.47
C PHE A 3 26.95 47.29 -51.12
N PHE A 4 25.85 47.83 -51.69
CA PHE A 4 25.11 47.30 -52.87
C PHE A 4 24.74 45.80 -52.75
N LYS A 5 23.57 45.24 -53.10
CA LYS A 5 22.34 45.63 -53.84
C LYS A 5 21.32 44.44 -53.71
N ILE A 6 19.99 44.68 -53.56
CA ILE A 6 18.86 44.51 -54.55
C ILE A 6 18.53 43.02 -54.86
N ILE A 7 17.28 42.49 -54.86
CA ILE A 7 16.12 42.62 -55.80
C ILE A 7 14.92 41.84 -55.21
N THR A 8 13.76 42.47 -54.92
CA THR A 8 12.51 42.63 -55.75
C THR A 8 11.75 41.29 -55.95
N ILE A 9 10.45 41.16 -55.65
CA ILE A 9 9.32 41.51 -56.53
C ILE A 9 7.99 41.55 -55.74
N CYS A 10 7.19 42.58 -56.02
CA CYS A 10 5.78 42.73 -55.67
C CYS A 10 4.88 41.80 -56.51
N PHE A 11 3.78 41.28 -55.97
CA PHE A 11 2.56 41.14 -56.78
C PHE A 11 1.29 41.28 -55.92
N LEU A 12 0.45 42.22 -56.35
CA LEU A 12 -0.90 42.50 -55.88
C LEU A 12 -1.83 41.29 -56.02
N GLY A 13 -2.81 41.19 -55.12
CA GLY A 13 -3.93 40.27 -55.26
C GLY A 13 -5.04 40.53 -54.24
N TYR A 14 -5.61 41.74 -54.27
CA TYR A 14 -6.89 42.05 -53.63
C TYR A 14 -7.98 41.17 -54.25
N LEU A 15 -8.57 40.24 -53.47
CA LEU A 15 -9.92 39.72 -53.75
C LEU A 15 -10.60 39.38 -52.42
N ILE A 16 -11.21 40.41 -51.83
CA ILE A 16 -12.38 40.23 -50.98
C ILE A 16 -13.53 39.90 -51.93
N ILE A 17 -14.01 38.65 -51.90
CA ILE A 17 -15.36 38.31 -52.35
C ILE A 17 -16.06 37.69 -51.15
N SER A 18 -16.96 38.48 -50.56
CA SER A 18 -18.07 37.96 -49.80
C SER A 18 -18.98 37.15 -50.71
N CYS A 19 -19.29 35.90 -50.36
CA CYS A 19 -20.60 35.34 -50.70
C CYS A 19 -21.02 34.27 -49.68
N LYS A 20 -22.32 34.32 -49.37
CA LYS A 20 -23.05 33.63 -48.30
C LYS A 20 -23.20 32.12 -48.50
N ARG A 21 -23.45 31.47 -47.34
CA ARG A 21 -24.22 30.22 -47.10
C ARG A 21 -23.62 28.92 -47.67
N ASP A 22 -23.32 27.97 -46.79
CA ASP A 22 -24.33 26.95 -46.46
C ASP A 22 -24.02 26.17 -45.18
N ASN A 23 -25.11 25.88 -44.45
CA ASN A 23 -25.15 24.98 -43.31
C ASN A 23 -24.85 23.55 -43.79
N SER A 24 -23.74 22.96 -43.35
CA SER A 24 -23.65 21.50 -43.24
C SER A 24 -23.18 21.13 -41.84
N LYS A 25 -24.14 20.64 -41.05
CA LYS A 25 -23.93 19.93 -39.79
C LYS A 25 -22.77 18.94 -39.94
N LYS A 26 -21.63 19.21 -39.30
CA LYS A 26 -20.75 18.14 -38.88
C LYS A 26 -21.27 17.66 -37.54
N ASN A 27 -22.05 16.59 -37.59
CA ASN A 27 -22.27 15.70 -36.46
C ASN A 27 -20.91 15.16 -36.05
N GLU A 28 -20.20 15.86 -35.17
CA GLU A 28 -19.24 15.18 -34.31
C GLU A 28 -20.07 14.31 -33.38
N ILE A 29 -20.10 13.01 -33.70
CA ILE A 29 -20.47 11.98 -32.75
C ILE A 29 -19.40 12.05 -31.67
N THR A 30 -19.65 12.91 -30.67
CA THR A 30 -19.06 12.77 -29.35
C THR A 30 -19.51 11.40 -28.89
N LYS A 31 -18.66 10.39 -29.06
CA LYS A 31 -18.81 9.14 -28.32
C LYS A 31 -18.75 9.57 -26.87
N GLU A 32 -19.91 9.72 -26.24
CA GLU A 32 -20.04 9.58 -24.80
C GLU A 32 -19.28 8.30 -24.47
N ILE A 33 -18.11 8.47 -23.86
CA ILE A 33 -17.45 7.40 -23.16
C ILE A 33 -18.45 7.06 -22.07
N LYS A 34 -19.28 6.04 -22.32
CA LYS A 34 -20.14 5.43 -21.31
C LYS A 34 -19.24 5.24 -20.10
N SER A 35 -19.50 6.00 -19.04
CA SER A 35 -18.82 5.85 -17.78
C SER A 35 -18.89 4.36 -17.46
N LYS A 36 -17.74 3.67 -17.48
CA LYS A 36 -17.66 2.28 -17.03
C LYS A 36 -18.32 2.30 -15.65
N SER A 37 -19.43 1.59 -15.48
CA SER A 37 -20.09 1.50 -14.18
C SER A 37 -19.02 1.03 -13.21
N VAL A 38 -18.63 1.88 -12.27
CA VAL A 38 -17.64 1.54 -11.26
C VAL A 38 -18.31 0.50 -10.38
N THR A 39 -18.00 -0.78 -10.62
CA THR A 39 -18.49 -1.87 -9.78
C THR A 39 -17.62 -1.90 -8.53
N ASP A 40 -18.15 -1.34 -7.45
CA ASP A 40 -17.59 -1.51 -6.12
C ASP A 40 -17.55 -3.01 -5.78
N THR A 41 -16.42 -3.49 -5.26
CA THR A 41 -16.29 -4.85 -4.73
C THR A 41 -16.17 -4.78 -3.22
N LEU A 42 -17.11 -5.42 -2.51
CA LEU A 42 -17.07 -5.55 -1.06
C LEU A 42 -16.55 -6.95 -0.69
N ILE A 43 -15.58 -7.00 0.22
CA ILE A 43 -14.99 -8.22 0.75
C ILE A 43 -15.24 -8.25 2.26
N THR A 44 -16.25 -9.01 2.66
CA THR A 44 -16.67 -9.18 4.07
C THR A 44 -16.57 -10.61 4.56
N ASP A 45 -16.27 -11.55 3.66
CA ASP A 45 -16.18 -12.98 3.94
C ASP A 45 -15.31 -13.70 2.90
N ILE A 46 -15.07 -14.99 3.15
CA ILE A 46 -14.41 -15.90 2.22
C ILE A 46 -15.45 -16.84 1.61
N ASP A 47 -15.65 -16.74 0.30
CA ASP A 47 -16.42 -17.71 -0.46
C ASP A 47 -15.70 -19.08 -0.46
N LEU A 48 -16.15 -19.98 0.42
CA LEU A 48 -15.57 -21.30 0.60
C LEU A 48 -15.53 -22.13 -0.70
N LYS A 49 -16.43 -21.87 -1.66
CA LYS A 49 -16.48 -22.60 -2.94
C LYS A 49 -15.35 -22.19 -3.90
N LYS A 50 -14.65 -21.09 -3.61
CA LYS A 50 -13.55 -20.56 -4.42
C LYS A 50 -12.17 -20.89 -3.82
N ILE A 51 -12.13 -21.55 -2.66
CA ILE A 51 -10.88 -22.05 -2.09
C ILE A 51 -10.38 -23.20 -2.96
N GLY A 52 -9.16 -23.03 -3.47
CA GLY A 52 -8.47 -24.00 -4.31
C GLY A 52 -7.57 -24.93 -3.50
N LYS A 53 -6.52 -25.42 -4.18
CA LYS A 53 -5.56 -26.36 -3.59
C LYS A 53 -4.71 -25.69 -2.52
N GLU A 54 -4.33 -26.48 -1.51
CA GLU A 54 -3.34 -26.10 -0.51
C GLU A 54 -1.96 -25.97 -1.16
N ILE A 55 -1.20 -24.97 -0.72
CA ILE A 55 0.16 -24.68 -1.14
C ILE A 55 1.13 -25.28 -0.13
N ALA A 56 2.12 -26.01 -0.62
CA ALA A 56 3.08 -26.75 0.20
C ALA A 56 4.54 -26.49 -0.22
N GLY A 57 5.49 -26.94 0.60
CA GLY A 57 6.92 -26.88 0.30
C GLY A 57 7.47 -25.45 0.20
N ARG A 58 8.37 -25.21 -0.77
CA ARG A 58 9.07 -23.92 -0.94
C ARG A 58 8.11 -22.77 -1.26
N GLU A 59 7.07 -23.02 -2.05
CA GLU A 59 6.06 -22.02 -2.39
C GLU A 59 5.29 -21.55 -1.15
N LYS A 60 4.98 -22.47 -0.22
CA LYS A 60 4.36 -22.11 1.06
C LYS A 60 5.22 -21.11 1.83
N LYS A 61 6.53 -21.33 1.88
CA LYS A 61 7.46 -20.44 2.59
C LYS A 61 7.49 -19.04 1.97
N ASP A 62 7.58 -18.94 0.65
CA ASP A 62 7.51 -17.64 -0.04
C ASP A 62 6.18 -16.92 0.23
N MET A 63 5.07 -17.64 0.26
CA MET A 63 3.77 -17.05 0.61
C MET A 63 3.69 -16.59 2.07
N ILE A 64 4.33 -17.30 3.01
CA ILE A 64 4.44 -16.86 4.40
C ILE A 64 5.27 -15.57 4.48
N ASP A 65 6.40 -15.48 3.77
CA ASP A 65 7.22 -14.25 3.72
C ASP A 65 6.42 -13.06 3.16
N LYS A 66 5.65 -13.28 2.09
CA LYS A 66 4.70 -12.29 1.55
C LYS A 66 3.63 -11.90 2.54
N TYR A 67 3.13 -12.86 3.30
CA TYR A 67 2.15 -12.58 4.34
C TYR A 67 2.73 -11.71 5.46
N TYR A 68 3.95 -12.00 5.92
CA TYR A 68 4.68 -11.15 6.86
C TYR A 68 4.91 -9.75 6.33
N TYR A 69 5.27 -9.59 5.05
CA TYR A 69 5.38 -8.26 4.45
C TYR A 69 4.06 -7.51 4.52
N ALA A 70 2.93 -8.14 4.19
CA ALA A 70 1.63 -7.50 4.21
C ALA A 70 1.20 -7.07 5.63
N ILE A 71 1.44 -7.89 6.65
CA ILE A 71 1.09 -7.58 8.05
C ILE A 71 2.04 -6.52 8.65
N ASN A 72 3.34 -6.53 8.33
CA ASN A 72 4.28 -5.50 8.81
C ASN A 72 4.08 -4.12 8.15
N ARG A 73 3.12 -3.97 7.23
CA ARG A 73 2.69 -2.66 6.75
C ARG A 73 1.89 -1.91 7.79
N GLU A 74 1.22 -2.63 8.68
CA GLU A 74 0.44 -2.03 9.75
C GLU A 74 1.34 -1.19 10.65
N VAL A 75 0.82 -0.03 11.06
CA VAL A 75 1.55 0.86 11.96
C VAL A 75 1.41 0.38 13.40
N GLU A 76 0.18 0.04 13.78
CA GLU A 76 -0.13 -0.48 15.11
C GLU A 76 0.21 -1.96 15.22
N ARG A 77 0.38 -2.44 16.45
CA ARG A 77 0.49 -3.87 16.73
C ARG A 77 -0.79 -4.58 16.24
N PRO A 78 -0.69 -5.53 15.29
CA PRO A 78 -1.84 -6.30 14.86
C PRO A 78 -2.46 -7.06 16.04
N GLU A 79 -3.77 -7.21 16.09
CA GLU A 79 -4.47 -7.96 17.16
C GLU A 79 -4.00 -9.43 17.24
N MET A 80 -3.56 -9.96 16.10
CA MET A 80 -2.99 -11.29 15.95
C MET A 80 -1.45 -11.32 16.13
N ALA A 81 -0.81 -10.28 16.66
CA ALA A 81 0.66 -10.24 16.74
C ALA A 81 1.25 -11.45 17.50
N ASP A 82 0.58 -11.88 18.57
CA ASP A 82 0.99 -13.07 19.35
C ASP A 82 0.93 -14.37 18.54
N SER A 83 0.05 -14.40 17.52
CA SER A 83 -0.02 -15.52 16.58
C SER A 83 1.33 -15.74 15.91
N PHE A 84 2.11 -14.69 15.66
CA PHE A 84 3.37 -14.78 14.92
C PHE A 84 4.60 -15.08 15.78
N MET A 85 4.44 -15.33 17.08
CA MET A 85 5.56 -15.60 17.99
C MET A 85 5.98 -17.07 17.96
N SER A 86 7.18 -17.35 17.42
CA SER A 86 7.93 -18.63 17.42
C SER A 86 7.24 -19.88 16.81
N ASN A 87 7.91 -20.53 15.84
CA ASN A 87 7.52 -21.81 15.19
C ASN A 87 6.12 -21.87 14.53
N ILE A 88 5.53 -20.71 14.23
CA ILE A 88 4.20 -20.59 13.63
C ILE A 88 4.12 -21.12 12.18
N ASP A 89 5.21 -21.18 11.42
CA ASP A 89 5.21 -21.61 10.00
C ASP A 89 4.54 -22.99 9.78
N SER A 90 4.60 -23.85 10.80
CA SER A 90 3.93 -25.16 10.82
C SER A 90 2.40 -25.05 10.91
N LEU A 91 1.88 -24.02 11.56
CA LEU A 91 0.46 -23.75 11.80
C LEU A 91 -0.22 -23.07 10.61
N PHE A 92 0.57 -22.44 9.72
CA PHE A 92 0.05 -21.85 8.49
C PHE A 92 -0.50 -22.93 7.56
N LYS A 93 -1.71 -22.70 7.05
CA LYS A 93 -2.27 -23.39 5.88
C LYS A 93 -2.67 -22.35 4.86
N ILE A 94 -2.08 -22.42 3.67
CA ILE A 94 -2.27 -21.42 2.61
C ILE A 94 -2.91 -22.11 1.42
N TYR A 95 -3.96 -21.52 0.87
CA TYR A 95 -4.71 -22.06 -0.26
C TYR A 95 -4.75 -21.03 -1.39
N HIS A 96 -4.65 -21.48 -2.63
CA HIS A 96 -5.06 -20.64 -3.75
C HIS A 96 -6.53 -20.22 -3.58
N TYR A 97 -6.86 -19.01 -4.03
CA TYR A 97 -8.22 -18.51 -4.01
C TYR A 97 -8.64 -18.02 -5.40
N LYS A 98 -9.67 -17.18 -5.49
CA LYS A 98 -10.11 -16.60 -6.78
C LYS A 98 -9.13 -15.52 -7.27
N VAL A 99 -9.11 -15.27 -8.57
CA VAL A 99 -8.41 -14.10 -9.10
C VAL A 99 -9.30 -12.87 -8.92
N PHE A 100 -8.77 -11.82 -8.31
CA PHE A 100 -9.43 -10.52 -8.28
C PHE A 100 -9.07 -9.72 -9.53
N VAL A 101 -10.01 -8.93 -10.02
CA VAL A 101 -9.78 -8.01 -11.14
C VAL A 101 -10.10 -6.61 -10.65
N ILE A 102 -9.07 -5.80 -10.41
CA ILE A 102 -9.21 -4.42 -9.93
C ILE A 102 -8.66 -3.51 -11.03
N ASN A 103 -9.51 -2.64 -11.57
CA ASN A 103 -9.15 -1.74 -12.68
C ASN A 103 -8.39 -2.45 -13.83
N SER A 104 -8.91 -3.59 -14.29
CA SER A 104 -8.30 -4.44 -15.34
C SER A 104 -6.97 -5.13 -14.98
N ILE A 105 -6.45 -4.94 -13.77
CA ILE A 105 -5.29 -5.68 -13.24
C ILE A 105 -5.80 -6.98 -12.62
N LYS A 106 -5.27 -8.12 -13.09
CA LYS A 106 -5.50 -9.42 -12.47
C LYS A 106 -4.56 -9.59 -11.29
N ILE A 107 -5.12 -9.96 -10.14
CA ILE A 107 -4.40 -10.09 -8.88
C ILE A 107 -4.65 -11.48 -8.34
N ASN A 108 -3.56 -12.21 -8.08
CA ASN A 108 -3.64 -13.50 -7.44
C ASN A 108 -4.04 -13.30 -5.98
N SER A 109 -4.87 -14.18 -5.47
CA SER A 109 -5.23 -14.14 -4.06
C SER A 109 -5.19 -15.52 -3.43
N TYR A 110 -5.04 -15.49 -2.11
CA TYR A 110 -4.78 -16.65 -1.29
C TYR A 110 -5.59 -16.54 -0.02
N VAL A 111 -6.09 -17.68 0.45
CA VAL A 111 -6.67 -17.78 1.80
C VAL A 111 -5.56 -18.28 2.72
N VAL A 112 -5.25 -17.49 3.74
CA VAL A 112 -4.31 -17.85 4.78
C VAL A 112 -5.11 -18.24 6.01
N LYS A 113 -4.82 -19.42 6.57
CA LYS A 113 -5.39 -19.91 7.82
C LYS A 113 -4.25 -20.16 8.79
N ILE A 114 -4.44 -19.73 10.03
CA ILE A 114 -3.54 -20.05 11.14
C ILE A 114 -4.40 -20.68 12.23
N LEU A 115 -4.03 -21.89 12.62
CA LEU A 115 -4.77 -22.69 13.60
C LEU A 115 -3.95 -22.76 14.88
N PHE A 116 -4.47 -22.14 15.94
CA PHE A 116 -3.97 -22.29 17.31
C PHE A 116 -4.84 -23.27 18.07
N GLU A 117 -4.42 -23.61 19.29
CA GLU A 117 -5.18 -24.48 20.19
C GLU A 117 -6.58 -23.88 20.47
N ASP A 118 -6.63 -22.59 20.82
CA ASP A 118 -7.87 -21.91 21.25
C ASP A 118 -8.35 -20.80 20.30
N ALA A 119 -7.68 -20.61 19.16
CA ALA A 119 -8.00 -19.53 18.23
C ALA A 119 -7.89 -19.97 16.77
N GLN A 120 -8.82 -19.46 15.95
CA GLN A 120 -8.75 -19.62 14.51
C GLN A 120 -8.64 -18.26 13.85
N TYR A 121 -7.57 -18.08 13.09
CA TYR A 121 -7.37 -16.91 12.28
C TYR A 121 -7.49 -17.26 10.79
N ILE A 122 -8.20 -16.41 10.04
CA ILE A 122 -8.35 -16.56 8.60
C ILE A 122 -8.29 -15.20 7.90
N SER A 123 -7.59 -15.13 6.77
CA SER A 123 -7.46 -13.91 5.97
C SER A 123 -7.45 -14.15 4.47
N ILE A 124 -7.66 -13.06 3.71
CA ILE A 124 -7.44 -13.01 2.27
C ILE A 124 -6.21 -12.15 1.99
N LEU A 125 -5.18 -12.77 1.43
CA LEU A 125 -3.97 -12.11 0.95
C LEU A 125 -4.06 -11.88 -0.56
N LEU A 126 -3.85 -10.64 -1.00
CA LEU A 126 -3.67 -10.29 -2.41
C LEU A 126 -2.18 -10.17 -2.72
N ILE A 127 -1.76 -10.67 -3.89
CA ILE A 127 -0.38 -10.54 -4.38
C ILE A 127 -0.40 -10.10 -5.84
N LEU A 128 0.26 -8.97 -6.11
CA LEU A 128 0.56 -8.48 -7.45
C LEU A 128 1.79 -9.22 -8.00
N ASN A 129 1.78 -9.54 -9.29
CA ASN A 129 2.87 -10.28 -9.93
C ASN A 129 4.13 -9.39 -10.10
N LYS A 130 4.92 -9.27 -9.03
CA LYS A 130 6.13 -8.44 -8.97
C LYS A 130 7.12 -9.00 -7.94
N GLU A 131 8.23 -9.57 -8.40
CA GLU A 131 9.24 -10.18 -7.51
C GLU A 131 10.06 -9.14 -6.76
N ASN A 132 10.40 -9.43 -5.48
CA ASN A 132 11.26 -8.60 -4.61
C ASN A 132 10.74 -7.18 -4.27
N TYR A 133 9.43 -6.96 -4.35
CA TYR A 133 8.78 -5.75 -3.83
C TYR A 133 7.98 -6.12 -2.59
N PRO A 134 8.32 -5.61 -1.39
CA PRO A 134 7.54 -5.88 -0.18
C PRO A 134 6.10 -5.39 -0.27
N ASN A 135 5.87 -4.22 -0.90
CA ASN A 135 4.54 -3.61 -1.04
C ASN A 135 3.69 -4.21 -2.18
N ASN A 136 4.10 -5.34 -2.77
CA ASN A 136 3.32 -6.04 -3.80
C ASN A 136 2.20 -6.93 -3.23
N CYS A 137 2.08 -6.99 -1.91
CA CYS A 137 1.10 -7.80 -1.20
C CYS A 137 0.29 -6.96 -0.21
N LEU A 138 -0.94 -7.39 0.04
CA LEU A 138 -1.89 -6.70 0.92
C LEU A 138 -2.92 -7.68 1.46
N VAL A 139 -3.17 -7.65 2.77
CA VAL A 139 -4.28 -8.36 3.40
C VAL A 139 -5.53 -7.50 3.29
N VAL A 140 -6.64 -8.06 2.81
CA VAL A 140 -7.88 -7.30 2.52
C VAL A 140 -9.11 -7.81 3.27
N TYR A 141 -8.92 -8.87 4.04
CA TYR A 141 -9.93 -9.43 4.94
C TYR A 141 -9.20 -10.22 6.01
N GLU A 142 -9.68 -10.12 7.24
CA GLU A 142 -9.19 -10.90 8.38
C GLU A 142 -10.35 -11.18 9.32
N ASN A 143 -10.31 -12.35 9.94
CA ASN A 143 -11.24 -12.70 11.00
C ASN A 143 -10.50 -13.55 12.01
N LEU A 144 -10.39 -13.01 13.23
CA LEU A 144 -9.86 -13.72 14.38
C LEU A 144 -11.05 -14.12 15.26
N LYS A 145 -11.28 -15.44 15.37
CA LYS A 145 -12.20 -15.99 16.34
C LYS A 145 -11.41 -16.37 17.60
N SER A 146 -11.43 -15.49 18.59
CA SER A 146 -10.87 -15.70 19.93
C SER A 146 -11.70 -14.90 20.96
N GLU A 147 -11.21 -14.75 22.19
CA GLU A 147 -11.78 -13.81 23.18
C GLU A 147 -11.74 -12.35 22.68
N VAL A 148 -10.83 -12.04 21.76
CA VAL A 148 -10.73 -10.74 21.08
C VAL A 148 -11.52 -10.83 19.78
N ASN A 149 -12.66 -10.13 19.71
CA ASN A 149 -13.41 -10.03 18.46
C ASN A 149 -12.72 -9.02 17.54
N TYR A 150 -11.90 -9.52 16.62
CA TYR A 150 -11.27 -8.72 15.58
C TYR A 150 -11.76 -9.12 14.20
N ASN A 151 -12.20 -8.13 13.43
CA ASN A 151 -12.65 -8.29 12.05
C ASN A 151 -12.08 -7.19 11.16
N CYS A 152 -11.60 -7.58 9.99
CA CYS A 152 -11.12 -6.70 8.95
C CYS A 152 -11.90 -7.01 7.67
N TYR A 153 -12.50 -5.98 7.06
CA TYR A 153 -13.20 -6.08 5.79
C TYR A 153 -12.78 -4.93 4.88
N SER A 154 -12.87 -5.14 3.57
CA SER A 154 -12.46 -4.13 2.61
C SER A 154 -13.52 -3.82 1.56
N LYS A 155 -13.47 -2.58 1.09
CA LYS A 155 -14.23 -2.10 -0.06
C LYS A 155 -13.25 -1.61 -1.12
N ILE A 156 -13.40 -2.12 -2.33
CA ILE A 156 -12.62 -1.72 -3.49
C ILE A 156 -13.50 -0.85 -4.37
N THR A 157 -13.09 0.39 -4.58
CA THR A 157 -13.74 1.34 -5.48
C THR A 157 -12.68 1.87 -6.44
N ASN A 158 -12.89 1.69 -7.75
CA ASN A 158 -11.88 1.94 -8.78
C ASN A 158 -10.58 1.14 -8.55
N ASN A 159 -9.47 1.83 -8.25
CA ASN A 159 -8.17 1.27 -7.91
C ASN A 159 -7.78 1.54 -6.44
N ILE A 160 -8.72 2.03 -5.63
CA ILE A 160 -8.53 2.30 -4.21
C ILE A 160 -9.19 1.17 -3.40
N ILE A 161 -8.43 0.59 -2.49
CA ILE A 161 -8.84 -0.42 -1.52
C ILE A 161 -8.94 0.28 -0.17
N THR A 162 -10.16 0.38 0.36
CA THR A 162 -10.40 0.85 1.73
C THR A 162 -10.52 -0.35 2.64
N ILE A 163 -9.64 -0.45 3.63
CA ILE A 163 -9.61 -1.50 4.65
C ILE A 163 -10.19 -0.93 5.94
N ASN A 164 -11.17 -1.61 6.51
CA ASN A 164 -11.79 -1.27 7.77
C ASN A 164 -11.43 -2.34 8.79
N LYS A 165 -10.70 -1.96 9.82
CA LYS A 165 -10.34 -2.84 10.94
C LYS A 165 -11.19 -2.50 12.15
N VAL A 166 -11.78 -3.51 12.76
CA VAL A 166 -12.69 -3.38 13.90
C VAL A 166 -12.22 -4.36 14.96
N GLY A 167 -11.62 -3.84 16.03
CA GLY A 167 -11.30 -4.58 17.25
C GLY A 167 -12.21 -4.15 18.41
N ASN A 168 -11.99 -4.75 19.58
CA ASN A 168 -12.81 -4.50 20.78
C ASN A 168 -12.82 -3.03 21.23
N SER A 169 -11.72 -2.29 21.01
CA SER A 169 -11.54 -0.93 21.53
C SER A 169 -11.24 0.12 20.45
N LYS A 170 -11.05 -0.30 19.19
CA LYS A 170 -10.57 0.58 18.11
C LYS A 170 -11.21 0.24 16.77
N LYS A 171 -11.45 1.29 15.98
CA LYS A 171 -11.82 1.19 14.57
C LYS A 171 -10.86 2.04 13.76
N THR A 172 -10.12 1.42 12.85
CA THR A 172 -9.19 2.13 11.95
C THR A 172 -9.61 1.93 10.51
N ILE A 173 -9.34 2.95 9.69
CA ILE A 173 -9.59 2.94 8.25
C ILE A 173 -8.27 3.23 7.55
N GLU A 174 -7.81 2.28 6.76
CA GLU A 174 -6.62 2.42 5.92
C GLU A 174 -7.04 2.42 4.45
N LYS A 175 -6.33 3.19 3.62
CA LYS A 175 -6.61 3.24 2.18
C LYS A 175 -5.33 2.94 1.42
N TYR A 176 -5.47 2.13 0.38
CA TYR A 176 -4.39 1.75 -0.51
C TYR A 176 -4.78 1.97 -1.95
N ILE A 177 -3.89 2.53 -2.76
CA ILE A 177 -4.05 2.65 -4.21
C ILE A 177 -3.17 1.62 -4.92
N ILE A 178 -3.70 1.02 -5.98
CA ILE A 178 -2.92 0.14 -6.85
C ILE A 178 -2.22 0.98 -7.92
N GLU A 179 -0.90 1.09 -7.81
CA GLU A 179 -0.07 1.82 -8.77
C GLU A 179 1.29 1.14 -8.94
N GLN A 180 1.81 1.13 -10.17
CA GLN A 180 3.14 0.58 -10.48
C GLN A 180 3.36 -0.86 -9.99
N ASN A 181 2.30 -1.68 -10.03
CA ASN A 181 2.24 -3.05 -9.49
C ASN A 181 2.58 -3.15 -7.99
N ASN A 182 2.25 -2.13 -7.21
CA ASN A 182 2.27 -2.16 -5.75
C ASN A 182 0.90 -1.75 -5.20
N PHE A 183 0.65 -2.13 -3.96
CA PHE A 183 -0.37 -1.50 -3.12
C PHE A 183 0.33 -0.38 -2.34
N LEU A 184 0.00 0.88 -2.59
CA LEU A 184 0.63 2.04 -1.94
C LEU A 184 -0.35 2.69 -0.98
N GLU A 185 0.12 3.12 0.19
CA GLU A 185 -0.74 3.86 1.13
C GLU A 185 -1.27 5.15 0.48
N TYR A 186 -2.58 5.35 0.60
CA TYR A 186 -3.30 6.44 -0.03
C TYR A 186 -3.90 7.37 1.02
N PHE A 187 -3.57 8.65 0.92
CA PHE A 187 -4.04 9.70 1.84
C PHE A 187 -4.97 10.66 1.11
N GLU A 188 -6.22 10.79 1.58
CA GLU A 188 -7.19 11.69 0.96
C GLU A 188 -6.76 13.16 1.01
N ASN A 189 -6.10 13.54 2.11
CA ASN A 189 -5.59 14.88 2.30
C ASN A 189 -4.10 14.94 1.93
N SER A 190 -3.69 16.04 1.30
CA SER A 190 -2.29 16.33 0.97
C SER A 190 -1.45 16.71 2.20
N GLN A 191 -2.08 16.82 3.37
CA GLN A 191 -1.46 17.00 4.67
C GLN A 191 -2.06 15.96 5.62
N ILE A 192 -1.20 15.14 6.23
CA ILE A 192 -1.56 14.35 7.40
C ILE A 192 -1.28 15.26 8.60
N ASP A 193 -2.28 15.46 9.46
CA ASP A 193 -1.98 15.83 10.84
C ASP A 193 -1.16 14.68 11.43
N ILE A 194 0.10 14.92 11.78
CA ILE A 194 1.03 13.92 12.32
C ILE A 194 0.33 13.24 13.49
N PRO A 195 -0.22 12.03 13.32
CA PRO A 195 -0.94 11.42 14.40
C PRO A 195 0.14 10.83 15.31
N LYS A 196 0.04 11.14 16.60
CA LYS A 196 0.75 10.39 17.64
C LYS A 196 -0.32 9.61 18.38
N TRP A 197 -0.20 8.29 18.43
CA TRP A 197 -1.23 7.44 19.01
C TRP A 197 -0.68 6.12 19.56
N GLY A 198 -1.55 5.36 20.21
CA GLY A 198 -1.16 4.22 21.03
C GLY A 198 -0.88 4.64 22.47
N GLN A 199 -0.26 3.75 23.25
CA GLN A 199 0.13 4.07 24.63
C GLN A 199 1.37 4.96 24.64
N GLU A 200 1.51 5.78 25.68
CA GLU A 200 2.77 6.48 25.95
C GLU A 200 3.74 5.49 26.60
N GLU A 201 4.92 5.38 26.02
CA GLU A 201 6.03 4.57 26.47
C GLU A 201 7.06 5.49 27.13
N ILE A 202 7.58 5.05 28.28
CA ILE A 202 8.69 5.72 28.95
C ILE A 202 9.97 5.26 28.26
N ILE A 203 10.68 6.21 27.65
CA ILE A 203 12.01 5.99 27.11
C ILE A 203 13.02 6.51 28.13
N TYR A 204 13.87 5.62 28.61
CA TYR A 204 14.97 5.96 29.49
C TYR A 204 16.20 6.34 28.68
N THR A 205 16.94 7.36 29.12
CA THR A 205 18.28 7.63 28.59
C THR A 205 19.22 6.46 28.84
N LYS A 206 20.33 6.35 28.09
CA LYS A 206 21.29 5.24 28.22
C LYS A 206 21.87 5.09 29.64
N ASP A 207 21.89 6.16 30.42
CA ASP A 207 22.32 6.20 31.83
C ASP A 207 21.16 6.01 32.84
N GLY A 208 19.92 5.89 32.36
CA GLY A 208 18.72 5.63 33.16
C GLY A 208 18.29 6.78 34.06
N GLN A 209 18.90 7.96 33.94
CA GLN A 209 18.66 9.09 34.83
C GLN A 209 17.54 10.00 34.36
N ASP A 210 17.37 10.13 33.05
CA ASP A 210 16.31 10.91 32.44
C ASP A 210 15.31 9.99 31.74
N SER A 211 14.06 10.44 31.69
CA SER A 211 13.03 9.75 30.93
C SER A 211 12.16 10.72 30.15
N THR A 212 11.77 10.31 28.95
CA THR A 212 10.84 11.04 28.10
C THR A 212 9.67 10.13 27.75
N TYR A 213 8.49 10.73 27.62
CA TYR A 213 7.30 10.02 27.13
C TYR A 213 7.26 10.12 25.60
N GLU A 214 7.12 8.98 24.95
CA GLU A 214 6.83 8.92 23.52
C GLU A 214 5.63 8.04 23.24
N TYR A 215 4.83 8.40 22.25
CA TYR A 215 3.76 7.53 21.78
C TYR A 215 4.33 6.29 21.09
N GLN A 216 3.60 5.18 21.15
CA GLN A 216 3.92 3.93 20.48
C GLN A 216 4.01 4.04 18.96
N TYR A 217 3.16 4.90 18.37
CA TYR A 217 2.99 5.01 16.94
C TYR A 217 3.06 6.46 16.49
N ILE A 218 3.91 6.71 15.50
CA ILE A 218 4.18 8.05 14.96
C ILE A 218 4.40 7.90 13.46
N LEU A 219 3.75 8.75 12.67
CA LEU A 219 4.00 8.88 11.23
C LEU A 219 4.23 10.34 10.88
N GLU A 220 5.46 10.67 10.50
CA GLU A 220 5.86 12.03 10.13
C GLU A 220 6.52 12.03 8.75
N GLY A 221 6.11 12.96 7.89
CA GLY A 221 6.66 13.11 6.56
C GLY A 221 5.75 13.89 5.64
N LYS A 222 6.17 14.03 4.38
CA LYS A 222 5.41 14.79 3.37
C LYS A 222 4.59 13.86 2.48
N ILE A 223 3.39 14.32 2.14
CA ILE A 223 2.54 13.68 1.14
C ILE A 223 2.56 14.52 -0.13
N LYS A 224 2.62 13.86 -1.26
CA LYS A 224 2.46 14.47 -2.57
C LYS A 224 1.58 13.57 -3.43
N ASN A 225 0.56 14.14 -4.05
CA ASN A 225 -0.41 13.40 -4.89
C ASN A 225 -0.99 12.17 -4.16
N HIS A 226 -1.42 12.34 -2.91
CA HIS A 226 -1.99 11.28 -2.06
C HIS A 226 -1.03 10.17 -1.62
N LEU A 227 0.27 10.28 -1.91
CA LEU A 227 1.28 9.26 -1.60
C LEU A 227 2.41 9.83 -0.73
N LYS A 228 3.04 8.99 0.08
CA LYS A 228 4.27 9.34 0.83
C LYS A 228 5.36 9.82 -0.13
N HIS A 229 6.04 10.91 0.22
CA HIS A 229 7.08 11.51 -0.63
C HIS A 229 8.15 12.24 0.21
N GLY A 230 9.41 12.17 -0.20
CA GLY A 230 10.54 12.74 0.53
C GLY A 230 10.89 11.92 1.79
N VAL A 231 11.56 12.57 2.74
CA VAL A 231 11.99 11.96 4.01
C VAL A 231 10.79 11.68 4.91
N TRP A 232 10.80 10.52 5.54
CA TRP A 232 9.79 10.04 6.47
C TRP A 232 10.42 9.41 7.71
N ASP A 233 9.77 9.64 8.84
CA ASP A 233 10.03 9.03 10.13
C ASP A 233 8.77 8.26 10.57
N GLU A 234 8.92 6.96 10.78
CA GLU A 234 7.82 6.05 11.15
C GLU A 234 8.18 5.29 12.42
N LYS A 235 7.50 5.57 13.54
CA LYS A 235 7.53 4.67 14.69
C LYS A 235 6.36 3.71 14.56
N LYS A 236 6.66 2.43 14.31
CA LYS A 236 5.62 1.40 14.14
C LYS A 236 6.01 0.07 14.74
N TYR A 237 5.01 -0.76 15.02
CA TYR A 237 5.24 -2.10 15.52
C TYR A 237 5.82 -3.00 14.42
N ILE A 238 6.89 -3.72 14.73
CA ILE A 238 7.53 -4.67 13.82
C ILE A 238 7.46 -6.06 14.46
N LEU A 239 6.80 -7.01 13.79
CA LEU A 239 6.59 -8.37 14.31
C LEU A 239 7.89 -9.07 14.69
N GLN A 240 8.93 -8.92 13.86
CA GLN A 240 10.24 -9.55 14.08
C GLN A 240 10.86 -9.17 15.43
N TYR A 241 10.66 -7.92 15.86
CA TYR A 241 11.22 -7.39 17.11
C TYR A 241 10.21 -7.43 18.27
N ASN A 242 8.95 -7.75 17.97
CA ASN A 242 7.83 -7.74 18.92
C ASN A 242 7.72 -6.41 19.71
N LYS A 243 8.03 -5.28 19.06
CA LYS A 243 7.94 -3.95 19.67
C LYS A 243 7.85 -2.85 18.61
N SER A 244 7.56 -1.63 19.04
CA SER A 244 7.65 -0.44 18.19
C SER A 244 9.11 -0.08 17.91
N VAL A 245 9.40 0.20 16.64
CA VAL A 245 10.74 0.49 16.13
C VAL A 245 10.65 1.77 15.30
N TRP A 246 11.68 2.61 15.39
CA TRP A 246 11.81 3.79 14.55
C TRP A 246 12.36 3.39 13.19
N LEU A 247 11.69 3.83 12.13
CA LEU A 247 12.13 3.67 10.76
C LEU A 247 12.37 5.05 10.16
N HIS A 248 13.52 5.24 9.55
CA HIS A 248 13.88 6.47 8.86
C HIS A 248 14.29 6.17 7.42
N GLY A 249 13.78 6.94 6.47
CA GLY A 249 14.19 6.80 5.08
C GLY A 249 13.43 7.72 4.12
N GLU A 250 13.58 7.47 2.83
CA GLU A 250 12.96 8.28 1.78
C GLU A 250 11.90 7.50 1.00
N TYR A 251 10.82 8.19 0.64
CA TYR A 251 9.83 7.74 -0.33
C TYR A 251 9.86 8.58 -1.62
N ILE A 252 9.70 7.91 -2.76
CA ILE A 252 9.40 8.55 -4.05
C ILE A 252 8.05 8.02 -4.53
N ASN A 253 7.02 8.86 -4.45
CA ASN A 253 5.64 8.53 -4.87
C ASN A 253 5.13 7.22 -4.24
N GLY A 254 5.23 7.12 -2.92
CA GLY A 254 4.77 5.97 -2.12
C GLY A 254 5.73 4.77 -2.11
N LEU A 255 6.82 4.81 -2.88
CA LEU A 255 7.80 3.74 -2.95
C LEU A 255 9.03 4.07 -2.11
N ARG A 256 9.44 3.16 -1.23
CA ARG A 256 10.69 3.29 -0.47
C ARG A 256 11.88 3.38 -1.44
N ASN A 257 12.81 4.27 -1.16
CA ASN A 257 13.99 4.48 -1.99
C ASN A 257 15.20 4.79 -1.11
N GLY A 258 16.38 4.36 -1.54
CA GLY A 258 17.62 4.56 -0.79
C GLY A 258 17.67 3.70 0.47
N GLU A 259 18.40 4.18 1.48
CA GLU A 259 18.57 3.48 2.75
C GLU A 259 17.37 3.72 3.67
N TRP A 260 16.95 2.64 4.34
CA TRP A 260 15.90 2.62 5.35
C TRP A 260 16.48 2.02 6.62
N ILE A 261 16.63 2.87 7.64
CA ILE A 261 17.23 2.51 8.93
C ILE A 261 16.10 2.07 9.85
N TYR A 262 16.25 0.91 10.47
CA TYR A 262 15.38 0.39 11.52
C TYR A 262 16.14 0.51 12.83
N ASP A 263 15.80 1.50 13.65
CA ASP A 263 16.40 1.75 14.95
C ASP A 263 15.59 1.06 16.05
N GLU A 264 16.12 -0.08 16.47
CA GLU A 264 15.57 -0.96 17.48
C GLU A 264 16.10 -0.65 18.91
N GLY A 265 17.04 0.30 19.02
CA GLY A 265 17.99 0.39 20.11
C GLY A 265 19.27 -0.42 19.82
N ASP A 266 20.41 0.24 19.93
CA ASP A 266 21.78 -0.29 19.78
C ASP A 266 21.97 -1.61 20.58
N PRO A 267 22.58 -2.70 20.03
CA PRO A 267 23.27 -2.86 18.73
C PRO A 267 22.45 -3.50 17.60
N PHE A 268 21.12 -3.52 17.67
CA PHE A 268 20.28 -4.32 16.76
C PHE A 268 19.70 -3.54 15.56
N SER A 269 20.29 -2.38 15.21
CA SER A 269 19.81 -1.57 14.09
C SER A 269 20.00 -2.29 12.74
N LYS A 270 18.90 -2.50 11.99
CA LYS A 270 18.92 -3.10 10.65
C LYS A 270 18.86 -2.02 9.59
N THR A 271 19.58 -2.17 8.47
CA THR A 271 19.44 -1.27 7.32
C THR A 271 18.96 -2.02 6.09
N GLU A 272 17.89 -1.55 5.47
CA GLU A 272 17.39 -2.06 4.19
C GLU A 272 17.65 -1.04 3.09
N VAL A 273 18.07 -1.50 1.91
CA VAL A 273 18.30 -0.63 0.75
C VAL A 273 17.28 -0.92 -0.33
N TYR A 274 16.62 0.13 -0.78
CA TYR A 274 15.56 0.09 -1.77
C TYR A 274 15.90 0.86 -3.04
N ASP A 275 15.42 0.36 -4.17
CA ASP A 275 15.37 1.06 -5.46
C ASP A 275 13.92 1.10 -5.93
N MET A 276 13.28 2.27 -5.80
CA MET A 276 11.88 2.48 -6.21
C MET A 276 10.92 1.38 -5.72
N GLY A 277 11.05 1.01 -4.44
CA GLY A 277 10.23 0.02 -3.74
C GLY A 277 10.71 -1.43 -3.88
N LYS A 278 11.72 -1.70 -4.70
CA LYS A 278 12.39 -3.01 -4.77
C LYS A 278 13.39 -3.13 -3.64
N LEU A 279 13.30 -4.18 -2.84
CA LEU A 279 14.33 -4.46 -1.83
C LEU A 279 15.58 -5.02 -2.53
N ILE A 280 16.71 -4.34 -2.37
CA ILE A 280 17.99 -4.68 -3.00
C ILE A 280 18.91 -5.42 -2.03
N LYS A 281 18.96 -4.96 -0.78
CA LYS A 281 19.89 -5.50 0.23
C LYS A 281 19.38 -5.26 1.65
N ILE A 282 19.81 -6.12 2.57
CA ILE A 282 19.66 -5.97 4.01
C ILE A 282 21.07 -6.06 4.62
N TYR A 283 21.38 -5.15 5.55
CA TYR A 283 22.58 -5.14 6.38
C TYR A 283 22.22 -5.42 7.83
#